data_AF-A0A6N6K9W9-F1
#
_entry.id   AF-A0A6N6K9W9-F1
#
_cell.length_a   1.000
_cell.length_b   1.000
_cell.length_c   1.000
_cell.angle_alpha   90.00
_cell.angle_beta   90.00
_cell.angle_gamma   90.00
#
_symmetry.space_group_name_H-M   'P 1'
#
loop_
_entity.id
_entity.type
_entity.pdbx_description
1 polymer ?
#
loop_
_entity_poly.entity_id
_entity_poly.type
_entity_poly.pdbx_seq_one_letter_code
_entity_poly.pdbx_strand_id
1 'polypeptide(L)'
;MDQMEQEILDVELTEKNKNPKVSINKWFVLAILWIGIAFCFTRGLFYDIQVLFSISLLILATIANFRNHKFELVITLAIIVLGMFNLAHFFPFEVTFSIFFLKFNPLLFLLALVHFFLNKNSLGPQIQGFLGNSPQSIQEESDSRVNGFKHRFSQKSEQELEEIINSEMIVAEAKKAAEELLIEKYKTDQE
;
A
#
# COMPACT_ATOMS: atom_id res chain seq x y z
N MET A 1 -16.37 38.11 -26.25
CA MET A 1 -16.09 36.96 -25.39
C MET A 1 -15.79 35.83 -26.34
N ASP A 2 -14.52 35.47 -26.42
CA ASP A 2 -13.99 34.63 -27.48
C ASP A 2 -14.45 33.17 -27.28
N GLN A 3 -14.68 32.41 -28.35
CA GLN A 3 -15.08 30.99 -28.20
C GLN A 3 -14.04 30.19 -27.40
N MET A 4 -12.78 30.63 -27.48
CA MET A 4 -11.65 30.10 -26.73
C MET A 4 -11.74 30.38 -25.21
N GLU A 5 -12.28 31.53 -24.81
CA GLU A 5 -12.49 31.85 -23.37
C GLU A 5 -13.59 30.98 -22.76
N GLN A 6 -14.65 30.67 -23.51
CA GLN A 6 -15.71 29.78 -23.01
C GLN A 6 -15.20 28.34 -22.88
N GLU A 7 -14.42 27.86 -23.84
CA GLU A 7 -13.86 26.51 -23.81
C GLU A 7 -12.85 26.33 -22.66
N ILE A 8 -12.03 27.34 -22.38
CA ILE A 8 -11.11 27.33 -21.22
C ILE A 8 -11.90 27.34 -19.90
N LEU A 9 -12.95 28.16 -19.80
CA LEU A 9 -13.78 28.24 -18.59
C LEU A 9 -14.53 26.93 -18.33
N ASP A 10 -15.05 26.30 -19.38
CA ASP A 10 -15.77 25.03 -19.29
C ASP A 10 -14.84 23.86 -18.93
N VAL A 11 -13.59 23.86 -19.41
CA VAL A 11 -12.55 22.88 -19.03
C VAL A 11 -12.11 23.06 -17.58
N GLU A 12 -11.95 24.31 -17.13
CA GLU A 12 -11.54 24.63 -15.75
C GLU A 12 -12.66 24.30 -14.73
N LEU A 13 -13.93 24.49 -15.12
CA LEU A 13 -15.10 24.09 -14.32
C LEU A 13 -15.30 22.57 -14.29
N THR A 14 -14.93 21.84 -15.35
CA THR A 14 -15.03 20.37 -15.38
C THR A 14 -13.90 19.68 -14.63
N GLU A 15 -12.68 20.23 -14.56
CA GLU A 15 -11.61 19.71 -13.69
C GLU A 15 -11.89 19.95 -12.21
N LYS A 16 -12.40 21.14 -11.85
CA LYS A 16 -12.68 21.50 -10.45
C LYS A 16 -13.85 20.73 -9.84
N ASN A 17 -14.76 20.19 -10.68
CA ASN A 17 -15.90 19.37 -10.25
C ASN A 17 -15.63 17.86 -10.28
N LYS A 18 -14.37 17.42 -10.41
CA LYS A 18 -13.98 16.11 -9.87
C LYS A 18 -13.92 16.23 -8.36
N ASN A 19 -15.09 16.23 -7.73
CA ASN A 19 -15.21 15.89 -6.31
C ASN A 19 -14.27 14.70 -6.05
N PRO A 20 -13.37 14.77 -5.06
CA PRO A 20 -12.48 13.66 -4.75
C PRO A 20 -13.40 12.48 -4.46
N LYS A 21 -13.48 11.54 -5.41
CA LYS A 21 -14.41 10.42 -5.37
C LYS A 21 -14.11 9.68 -4.08
N VAL A 22 -14.91 9.93 -3.04
CA VAL A 22 -14.71 9.32 -1.73
C VAL A 22 -14.82 7.84 -1.97
N SER A 23 -13.68 7.15 -2.02
CA SER A 23 -13.65 5.75 -2.33
C SER A 23 -14.23 5.03 -1.13
N ILE A 24 -15.52 4.69 -1.23
CA ILE A 24 -16.36 4.02 -0.21
C ILE A 24 -15.62 2.83 0.43
N ASN A 25 -14.77 2.17 -0.35
CA ASN A 25 -13.89 1.07 0.04
C ASN A 25 -13.04 1.37 1.29
N LYS A 26 -12.66 2.64 1.53
CA LYS A 26 -11.81 3.05 2.66
C LYS A 26 -12.57 2.99 3.99
N TRP A 27 -13.85 3.35 3.97
CA TRP A 27 -14.70 3.37 5.16
C TRP A 27 -15.27 2.00 5.49
N PHE A 28 -15.31 1.09 4.52
CA PHE A 28 -15.92 -0.23 4.66
C PHE A 28 -15.36 -1.01 5.85
N VAL A 29 -14.02 -1.11 5.94
CA VAL A 29 -13.37 -1.87 7.00
C VAL A 29 -13.51 -1.19 8.36
N LEU A 30 -13.38 0.14 8.40
CA LEU A 30 -13.57 0.92 9.62
C LEU A 30 -15.01 0.79 10.15
N ALA A 31 -16.00 0.79 9.26
CA ALA A 31 -17.41 0.58 9.61
C ALA A 31 -17.64 -0.82 10.18
N ILE A 32 -17.04 -1.86 9.60
CA ILE A 32 -17.12 -3.23 10.13
C ILE A 32 -16.57 -3.30 11.57
N LEU A 33 -15.43 -2.65 11.83
CA LEU A 33 -14.85 -2.62 13.19
C LEU A 33 -15.77 -1.90 14.19
N TRP A 34 -16.38 -0.78 13.80
CA TRP A 34 -17.37 -0.08 14.63
C TRP A 34 -18.62 -0.93 14.90
N ILE A 35 -19.11 -1.67 13.90
CA ILE A 35 -20.22 -2.62 14.07
C ILE A 35 -19.83 -3.72 15.06
N GLY A 36 -18.60 -4.24 14.97
CA GLY A 36 -18.05 -5.21 15.92
C GLY A 36 -18.09 -4.68 17.36
N ILE A 37 -17.60 -3.45 17.57
CA ILE A 37 -17.66 -2.79 18.88
C ILE A 37 -19.10 -2.61 19.36
N ALA A 38 -20.01 -2.14 18.50
CA ALA A 38 -21.42 -2.01 18.87
C ALA A 38 -22.01 -3.36 19.32
N PHE A 39 -21.58 -4.46 18.72
CA PHE A 39 -21.98 -5.81 19.12
C PHE A 39 -21.32 -6.27 20.44
N CYS A 40 -20.12 -5.77 20.79
CA CYS A 40 -19.54 -5.97 22.13
C CYS A 40 -20.41 -5.31 23.21
N PHE A 41 -20.99 -4.14 22.94
CA PHE A 41 -21.89 -3.45 23.88
C PHE A 41 -23.16 -4.26 24.16
N THR A 42 -23.78 -4.86 23.13
CA THR A 42 -25.00 -5.67 23.33
C THR A 42 -24.73 -6.95 24.12
N ARG A 43 -23.48 -7.40 24.18
CA ARG A 43 -23.02 -8.56 24.96
C ARG A 43 -22.53 -8.22 26.37
N GLY A 44 -22.53 -6.95 26.75
CA GLY A 44 -22.12 -6.52 28.09
C GLY A 44 -20.60 -6.43 28.31
N LEU A 45 -19.78 -6.40 27.25
CA LEU A 45 -18.31 -6.35 27.33
C LEU A 45 -17.74 -4.92 27.48
N PHE A 46 -18.51 -3.99 28.05
CA PHE A 46 -18.18 -2.57 28.07
C PHE A 46 -17.10 -2.18 29.09
N TYR A 47 -16.80 -3.06 30.04
CA TYR A 47 -15.71 -2.87 31.03
C TYR A 47 -14.42 -3.60 30.65
N ASP A 48 -14.42 -4.34 29.54
CA ASP A 48 -13.20 -4.99 29.10
C ASP A 48 -12.16 -3.95 28.67
N ILE A 49 -10.99 -3.98 29.31
CA ILE A 49 -9.89 -3.05 29.05
C ILE A 49 -9.45 -3.12 27.58
N GLN A 50 -9.51 -4.31 26.97
CA GLN A 50 -9.12 -4.52 25.58
C GLN A 50 -10.14 -3.93 24.62
N VAL A 51 -11.43 -3.96 24.98
CA VAL A 51 -12.50 -3.30 24.22
C VAL A 51 -12.41 -1.77 24.34
N LEU A 52 -12.14 -1.24 25.55
CA LEU A 52 -11.93 0.20 25.76
C LEU A 52 -10.71 0.72 24.99
N PHE A 53 -9.64 -0.08 24.95
CA PHE A 53 -8.46 0.23 24.14
C PHE A 53 -8.79 0.24 22.64
N SER A 54 -9.55 -0.75 22.15
CA SER A 54 -10.05 -0.77 20.77
C SER A 54 -10.88 0.46 20.40
N ILE A 55 -11.78 0.90 21.28
CA ILE A 55 -12.60 2.10 21.08
C ILE A 55 -11.69 3.33 20.93
N SER A 56 -10.71 3.46 21.82
CA SER A 56 -9.76 4.57 21.78
C SER A 56 -8.97 4.59 20.46
N LEU A 57 -8.50 3.43 20.00
CA LEU A 57 -7.82 3.29 18.70
C LEU A 57 -8.75 3.63 17.53
N LEU A 58 -10.00 3.19 17.54
CA LEU A 58 -10.97 3.48 16.48
C LEU A 58 -11.35 4.94 16.40
N ILE A 59 -11.50 5.62 17.54
CA ILE A 59 -11.71 7.08 17.57
C ILE A 59 -10.50 7.78 16.92
N LEU A 60 -9.28 7.39 17.31
CA LEU A 60 -8.06 7.95 16.74
C LEU A 60 -7.98 7.73 15.22
N ALA A 61 -8.29 6.52 14.75
CA ALA A 61 -8.35 6.19 13.33
C ALA A 61 -9.41 7.01 12.59
N THR A 62 -10.60 7.17 13.19
CA THR A 62 -11.70 7.94 12.61
C THR A 62 -11.30 9.41 12.46
N ILE A 63 -10.65 9.99 13.47
CA ILE A 63 -10.13 11.36 13.42
C ILE A 63 -9.00 11.48 12.37
N ALA A 64 -8.09 10.52 12.33
CA ALA A 64 -6.99 10.52 11.36
C ALA A 64 -7.51 10.45 9.92
N ASN A 65 -8.53 9.63 9.68
CA ASN A 65 -9.24 9.50 8.40
C ASN A 65 -9.93 10.81 7.99
N PHE A 66 -10.40 11.61 8.94
CA PHE A 66 -11.01 12.91 8.66
C PHE A 66 -9.98 14.04 8.40
N ARG A 67 -8.84 14.02 9.11
CA ARG A 67 -7.86 15.12 9.07
C ARG A 67 -6.74 14.94 8.05
N ASN A 68 -6.27 13.72 7.83
CA ASN A 68 -5.07 13.44 7.03
C ASN A 68 -5.25 12.17 6.17
N HIS A 69 -5.66 12.35 4.91
CA HIS A 69 -5.85 11.25 3.96
C HIS A 69 -4.58 10.46 3.61
N LYS A 70 -3.40 10.94 4.03
CA LYS A 70 -2.11 10.36 3.67
C LYS A 70 -1.80 9.04 4.38
N PHE A 71 -2.31 8.81 5.59
CA PHE A 71 -1.93 7.63 6.39
C PHE A 71 -3.13 6.86 6.96
N GLU A 72 -4.35 7.22 6.57
CA GLU A 72 -5.59 6.64 7.10
C GLU A 72 -5.65 5.11 6.93
N LEU A 73 -5.19 4.60 5.78
CA LEU A 73 -5.23 3.18 5.46
C LEU A 73 -4.20 2.40 6.26
N VAL A 74 -3.02 2.98 6.46
CA VAL A 74 -1.92 2.40 7.25
C VAL A 74 -2.28 2.35 8.72
N ILE A 75 -2.89 3.41 9.26
CA ILE A 75 -3.37 3.44 10.65
C ILE A 75 -4.45 2.39 10.87
N THR A 76 -5.42 2.30 9.95
CA THR A 76 -6.48 1.28 10.02
C THR A 76 -5.89 -0.13 9.98
N LEU A 77 -4.94 -0.38 9.08
CA LEU A 77 -4.24 -1.66 8.97
C LEU A 77 -3.48 -1.99 10.27
N ALA A 78 -2.76 -1.03 10.84
CA ALA A 78 -2.01 -1.21 12.09
C ALA A 78 -2.93 -1.60 13.26
N ILE A 79 -4.11 -0.97 13.35
CA ILE A 79 -5.11 -1.27 14.38
C ILE A 79 -5.65 -2.70 14.22
N ILE A 80 -5.93 -3.13 13.00
CA ILE A 80 -6.35 -4.52 12.75
C ILE A 80 -5.24 -5.50 13.16
N VAL A 81 -3.98 -5.19 12.82
CA VAL A 81 -2.82 -6.01 13.20
C VAL A 81 -2.67 -6.10 14.72
N LEU A 82 -2.85 -5.00 15.46
CA LEU A 82 -2.86 -5.05 16.93
C LEU A 82 -3.95 -6.00 17.45
N GLY A 83 -5.14 -5.95 16.85
CA GLY A 83 -6.21 -6.89 17.19
C GLY A 83 -5.91 -8.34 16.82
N MET A 84 -5.20 -8.59 15.72
CA MET A 84 -4.79 -9.95 15.32
C MET A 84 -3.96 -10.64 16.41
N PHE A 85 -3.14 -9.89 17.15
CA PHE A 85 -2.33 -10.40 18.25
C PHE A 85 -3.02 -10.32 19.61
N ASN A 86 -4.34 -10.13 19.62
CA ASN A 86 -5.17 -10.06 20.81
C ASN A 86 -4.81 -8.90 21.76
N LEU A 87 -4.21 -7.81 21.25
CA LEU A 87 -3.98 -6.58 22.05
C LEU A 87 -5.23 -5.71 22.11
N ALA A 88 -6.14 -5.86 21.14
CA ALA A 88 -7.36 -5.08 21.00
C ALA A 88 -8.53 -5.99 20.60
N HIS A 89 -9.66 -5.88 21.29
CA HIS A 89 -10.87 -6.66 21.02
C HIS A 89 -11.90 -5.84 20.24
N PHE A 90 -12.15 -6.24 18.99
CA PHE A 90 -13.13 -5.58 18.12
C PHE A 90 -14.44 -6.36 17.98
N PHE A 91 -14.45 -7.63 18.40
CA PHE A 91 -15.62 -8.51 18.28
C PHE A 91 -15.79 -9.27 19.60
N PRO A 92 -17.03 -9.60 20.00
CA PRO A 92 -17.27 -10.35 21.23
C PRO A 92 -16.97 -11.84 21.13
N PHE A 93 -16.64 -12.32 19.92
CA PHE A 93 -16.26 -13.71 19.68
C PHE A 93 -14.75 -13.82 19.56
N GLU A 94 -14.15 -14.55 20.50
CA GLU A 94 -12.74 -14.90 20.46
C GLU A 94 -12.55 -16.25 19.79
N VAL A 95 -12.45 -16.25 18.45
CA VAL A 95 -11.78 -17.36 17.77
C VAL A 95 -10.30 -17.05 17.85
N THR A 96 -9.55 -17.79 18.67
CA THR A 96 -8.10 -17.61 18.78
C THR A 96 -7.36 -18.91 18.55
N PHE A 97 -6.28 -18.83 17.78
CA PHE A 97 -5.27 -19.87 17.68
C PHE A 97 -4.10 -19.47 18.56
N SER A 98 -3.59 -20.40 19.36
CA SER A 98 -2.38 -20.16 20.17
C SER A 98 -1.22 -20.93 19.58
N ILE A 99 -0.14 -20.20 19.24
CA ILE A 99 1.15 -20.78 18.87
C ILE A 99 2.13 -20.34 19.96
N PHE A 100 2.56 -21.26 20.80
CA PHE A 100 3.31 -20.98 22.04
C PHE A 100 2.57 -19.96 22.93
N PHE A 101 3.13 -18.76 23.09
CA PHE A 101 2.60 -17.68 23.93
C PHE A 101 1.77 -16.65 23.14
N LEU A 102 1.76 -16.76 21.81
CA LEU A 102 1.12 -15.77 20.95
C LEU A 102 -0.30 -16.23 20.60
N LYS A 103 -1.28 -15.40 20.95
CA LYS A 103 -2.67 -15.58 20.54
C LYS A 103 -2.89 -14.86 19.21
N PHE A 104 -3.47 -15.57 18.26
CA PHE A 104 -3.74 -15.09 16.92
C PHE A 104 -5.24 -15.15 16.61
N ASN A 105 -5.81 -14.05 16.14
CA ASN A 105 -7.20 -13.97 15.75
C ASN A 105 -7.35 -14.08 14.21
N PRO A 106 -7.81 -15.23 13.68
CA PRO A 106 -7.93 -15.47 12.24
C PRO A 106 -9.02 -14.60 11.59
N LEU A 107 -10.04 -14.17 12.33
CA LEU A 107 -11.08 -13.30 11.81
C LEU A 107 -10.51 -11.92 11.47
N LEU A 108 -9.70 -11.37 12.37
CA LEU A 108 -9.02 -10.10 12.13
C LEU A 108 -7.95 -10.20 11.05
N PHE A 109 -7.29 -11.35 10.93
CA PHE A 109 -6.39 -11.61 9.79
C PHE A 109 -7.12 -11.59 8.46
N LEU A 110 -8.28 -12.25 8.36
CA LEU A 110 -9.11 -12.20 7.16
C LEU A 110 -9.52 -10.76 6.83
N LEU A 111 -9.92 -9.99 7.85
CA LEU A 111 -10.27 -8.59 7.68
C LEU A 111 -9.07 -7.74 7.22
N ALA A 112 -7.87 -8.01 7.73
CA ALA A 112 -6.63 -7.37 7.28
C ALA A 112 -6.34 -7.66 5.80
N LEU A 113 -6.52 -8.91 5.36
CA LEU A 113 -6.38 -9.28 3.95
C LEU A 113 -7.39 -8.54 3.08
N VAL A 114 -8.67 -8.50 3.48
CA VAL A 114 -9.71 -7.76 2.76
C VAL A 114 -9.34 -6.27 2.66
N HIS A 115 -8.91 -5.66 3.76
CA HIS A 115 -8.45 -4.27 3.78
C HIS A 115 -7.28 -4.03 2.83
N PHE A 116 -6.31 -4.95 2.85
CA PHE A 116 -5.13 -4.89 1.99
C PHE A 116 -5.51 -4.99 0.50
N PHE A 117 -6.31 -5.99 0.12
CA PHE A 117 -6.68 -6.20 -1.28
C PHE A 117 -7.58 -5.10 -1.84
N LEU A 118 -8.55 -4.61 -1.07
CA LEU A 118 -9.42 -3.50 -1.48
C LEU A 118 -8.66 -2.19 -1.70
N ASN A 119 -7.54 -2.01 -0.97
CA ASN A 119 -6.78 -0.76 -0.96
C ASN A 119 -5.35 -0.92 -1.48
N LYS A 120 -5.01 -2.03 -2.15
CA LYS A 120 -3.62 -2.37 -2.54
C LYS A 120 -2.91 -1.25 -3.31
N ASN A 121 -3.64 -0.58 -4.20
CA ASN A 121 -3.11 0.49 -5.05
C ASN A 121 -2.78 1.77 -4.26
N SER A 122 -3.45 1.99 -3.12
CA SER A 122 -3.25 3.16 -2.26
C SER A 122 -2.36 2.86 -1.06
N LEU A 123 -2.38 1.62 -0.55
CA LEU A 123 -1.59 1.21 0.61
C LEU A 123 -0.10 1.17 0.33
N GLY A 124 0.33 0.69 -0.84
CA GLY A 124 1.75 0.59 -1.18
C GLY A 124 2.51 1.91 -1.00
N PRO A 125 2.10 3.00 -1.67
CA PRO A 125 2.72 4.31 -1.51
C PRO A 125 2.62 4.88 -0.09
N GLN A 126 1.52 4.62 0.63
CA GLN A 126 1.37 5.09 2.01
C GLN A 126 2.27 4.35 2.99
N ILE A 127 2.44 3.03 2.83
CA ILE A 127 3.37 2.21 3.62
C ILE A 127 4.79 2.69 3.37
N GLN A 128 5.17 2.95 2.11
CA GLN A 128 6.48 3.50 1.76
C GLN A 128 6.73 4.87 2.41
N GLY A 129 5.75 5.78 2.30
CA GLY A 129 5.83 7.09 2.94
C GLY A 129 5.87 7.03 4.47
N PHE A 130 5.21 6.04 5.08
CA PHE A 130 5.22 5.83 6.53
C PHE A 130 6.56 5.25 7.02
N LEU A 131 7.18 4.36 6.23
CA LEU A 131 8.51 3.81 6.49
C LEU A 131 9.65 4.81 6.22
N GLY A 132 9.34 5.99 5.67
CA GLY A 132 10.33 7.02 5.37
C GLY A 132 11.11 6.77 4.07
N ASN A 133 10.71 5.80 3.26
CA ASN A 133 11.31 5.56 1.95
C ASN A 133 10.76 6.59 0.97
N SER A 134 11.60 7.50 0.47
CA SER A 134 11.18 8.44 -0.57
C SER A 134 11.10 7.69 -1.91
N PRO A 135 10.20 8.10 -2.82
CA PRO A 135 10.19 7.55 -4.18
C PRO A 135 11.56 7.69 -4.87
N GLN A 136 12.28 8.75 -4.55
CA GLN A 136 13.65 9.01 -5.00
C GLN A 136 14.64 7.98 -4.47
N SER A 137 14.62 7.63 -3.18
CA SER A 137 15.59 6.68 -2.62
C SER A 137 15.40 5.27 -3.18
N ILE A 138 14.16 4.87 -3.49
CA ILE A 138 13.88 3.57 -4.13
C ILE A 138 14.30 3.58 -5.59
N GLN A 139 14.06 4.67 -6.30
CA GLN A 139 14.51 4.84 -7.68
C GLN A 139 16.04 4.81 -7.75
N GLU A 140 16.72 5.55 -6.86
CA GLU A 140 18.18 5.54 -6.73
C GLU A 140 18.72 4.15 -6.36
N GLU A 141 18.05 3.43 -5.46
CA GLU A 141 18.45 2.06 -5.12
C GLU A 141 18.28 1.12 -6.32
N SER A 142 17.15 1.19 -7.02
CA SER A 142 16.90 0.44 -8.25
C SER A 142 17.94 0.77 -9.33
N ASP A 143 18.22 2.05 -9.55
CA ASP A 143 19.19 2.51 -10.55
C ASP A 143 20.62 2.10 -10.16
N SER A 144 20.95 2.08 -8.86
CA SER A 144 22.23 1.55 -8.37
C SER A 144 22.39 0.05 -8.65
N ARG A 145 21.31 -0.73 -8.51
CA ARG A 145 21.30 -2.17 -8.80
C ARG A 145 21.45 -2.42 -10.30
N VAL A 146 20.72 -1.67 -11.13
CA VAL A 146 20.85 -1.69 -12.59
C VAL A 146 22.28 -1.35 -13.00
N ASN A 147 22.87 -0.30 -12.45
CA ASN A 147 24.27 0.08 -12.73
C ASN A 147 25.27 -1.00 -12.29
N GLY A 148 25.02 -1.67 -11.17
CA GLY A 148 25.83 -2.81 -10.72
C GLY A 148 25.79 -3.98 -11.72
N PHE A 149 24.62 -4.27 -12.29
CA PHE A 149 24.49 -5.27 -13.34
C PHE A 149 25.10 -4.81 -14.66
N LYS A 150 24.94 -3.54 -15.05
CA LYS A 150 25.61 -2.97 -16.24
C LYS A 150 27.13 -3.15 -16.16
N HIS A 151 27.73 -2.87 -15.01
CA HIS A 151 29.17 -3.07 -14.85
C HIS A 151 29.57 -4.53 -15.06
N ARG A 152 28.82 -5.48 -14.50
CA ARG A 152 29.06 -6.93 -14.66
C ARG A 152 28.82 -7.42 -16.09
N PHE A 153 27.88 -6.83 -16.80
CA PHE A 153 27.50 -7.23 -18.16
C PHE A 153 28.24 -6.44 -19.24
N SER A 154 29.05 -5.44 -18.88
CA SER A 154 29.77 -4.58 -19.81
C SER A 154 30.64 -5.35 -20.82
N GLN A 155 31.19 -6.50 -20.42
CA GLN A 155 32.04 -7.34 -21.26
C GLN A 155 31.28 -8.44 -22.03
N LYS A 156 29.96 -8.56 -21.84
CA LYS A 156 29.15 -9.59 -22.51
C LYS A 156 28.91 -9.24 -23.97
N SER A 157 28.86 -10.27 -24.81
CA SER A 157 28.46 -10.16 -26.22
C SER A 157 26.96 -9.87 -26.36
N GLU A 158 26.54 -9.39 -27.51
CA GLU A 158 25.12 -9.06 -27.78
C GLU A 158 24.21 -10.28 -27.62
N GLN A 159 24.65 -11.44 -28.11
CA GLN A 159 23.92 -12.70 -27.95
C GLN A 159 23.73 -13.07 -26.47
N GLU A 160 24.76 -12.89 -25.64
CA GLU A 160 24.64 -13.13 -24.20
C GLU A 160 23.73 -12.12 -23.50
N LEU A 161 23.66 -10.87 -23.97
CA LEU A 161 22.73 -9.88 -23.44
C LEU A 161 21.28 -10.25 -23.80
N GLU A 162 21.03 -10.69 -25.04
CA GLU A 162 19.71 -11.17 -25.47
C GLU A 162 19.25 -12.41 -24.68
N GLU A 163 20.15 -13.35 -24.38
CA GLU A 163 19.85 -14.48 -23.51
C GLU A 163 19.42 -14.05 -22.10
N ILE A 164 20.07 -13.02 -21.54
CA ILE A 164 19.74 -12.46 -20.22
C ILE A 164 18.35 -11.82 -20.23
N ILE A 165 18.02 -11.06 -21.28
CA ILE A 165 16.71 -10.39 -21.44
C ILE A 165 15.58 -11.44 -21.51
N ASN A 166 15.79 -12.48 -22.31
CA ASN A 166 14.79 -13.52 -22.56
C ASN A 166 14.68 -14.57 -21.44
N SER A 167 15.62 -14.62 -20.50
CA SER A 167 15.61 -15.62 -19.43
C SER A 167 14.52 -15.37 -18.38
N GLU A 168 13.65 -16.34 -18.12
CA GLU A 168 12.61 -16.24 -17.07
C GLU A 168 13.17 -16.26 -15.64
N MET A 169 14.39 -16.78 -15.45
CA MET A 169 15.02 -16.91 -14.13
C MET A 169 15.79 -15.67 -13.67
N ILE A 170 15.92 -14.65 -14.54
CA ILE A 170 16.69 -13.44 -14.24
C ILE A 170 15.80 -12.33 -13.70
N VAL A 171 16.30 -11.65 -12.66
CA VAL A 171 15.63 -10.51 -12.02
C VAL A 171 15.46 -9.33 -12.97
N ALA A 172 14.40 -8.54 -12.77
CA ALA A 172 14.02 -7.46 -13.69
C ALA A 172 15.10 -6.39 -13.86
N GLU A 173 15.84 -6.05 -12.80
CA GLU A 173 16.91 -5.05 -12.82
C GLU A 173 18.11 -5.51 -13.67
N ALA A 174 18.39 -6.82 -13.70
CA ALA A 174 19.44 -7.39 -14.54
C ALA A 174 19.00 -7.43 -16.01
N LYS A 175 17.72 -7.70 -16.30
CA LYS A 175 17.16 -7.60 -17.66
C LYS A 175 17.25 -6.17 -18.18
N LYS A 176 16.80 -5.20 -17.39
CA LYS A 176 16.86 -3.78 -17.72
C LYS A 176 18.30 -3.32 -18.00
N ALA A 177 19.26 -3.75 -17.17
CA ALA A 177 20.68 -3.47 -17.42
C ALA A 177 21.19 -4.03 -18.75
N ALA A 178 20.76 -5.25 -19.11
CA ALA A 178 21.14 -5.88 -20.38
C ALA A 178 20.50 -5.19 -21.60
N GLU A 179 19.21 -4.80 -21.51
CA GLU A 179 18.52 -4.01 -22.54
C GLU A 179 19.23 -2.68 -22.80
N GLU A 180 19.57 -1.95 -21.73
CA GLU A 180 20.24 -0.65 -21.85
C GLU A 180 21.64 -0.78 -22.47
N LEU A 181 22.42 -1.80 -22.09
CA LEU A 181 23.73 -2.07 -22.71
C LEU A 181 23.63 -2.46 -24.18
N LEU A 182 22.63 -3.25 -24.55
CA LEU A 182 22.39 -3.63 -25.93
C LEU A 182 22.11 -2.39 -26.80
N ILE A 183 21.25 -1.48 -26.30
CA ILE A 183 20.94 -0.21 -26.96
C ILE A 183 22.18 0.68 -27.08
N GLU A 184 23.03 0.75 -26.04
CA GLU A 184 24.28 1.52 -26.07
C GLU A 184 25.24 1.03 -27.17
N LYS A 185 25.42 -0.30 -27.31
CA LYS A 185 26.26 -0.90 -28.34
C LYS A 185 25.77 -0.59 -29.75
N TYR A 186 24.47 -0.77 -29.99
CA TYR A 186 23.86 -0.45 -31.29
C TYR A 186 24.00 1.04 -31.68
N LYS A 187 24.07 1.95 -30.71
CA LYS A 187 24.32 3.37 -30.98
C LYS A 187 25.77 3.67 -31.31
N THR A 188 26.72 2.99 -30.65
CA THR A 188 28.16 3.17 -30.92
C THR A 188 28.57 2.63 -32.28
N ASP A 189 27.92 1.58 -32.79
CA ASP A 189 28.23 1.02 -34.11
C ASP A 189 27.66 1.84 -35.30
N GLN A 190 26.87 2.89 -35.03
CA GLN A 190 26.30 3.79 -36.05
C GLN A 190 26.98 5.17 -36.13
N GLU A 191 27.99 5.45 -35.29
CA GLU A 191 28.86 6.63 -35.35
C GLU A 191 30.24 6.30 -35.94
#